data_AF-A0A8X6P4T6-F1
#
_entry.id   AF-A0A8X6P4T6-F1
#
_cell.length_a   1.000
_cell.length_b   1.000
_cell.length_c   1.000
_cell.angle_alpha   90.00
_cell.angle_beta   90.00
_cell.angle_gamma   90.00
#
_symmetry.space_group_name_H-M   'P 1'
#
loop_
_entity.id
_entity.type
_entity.pdbx_description
1 polymer ?
#
loop_
_entity_poly.entity_id
_entity_poly.type
_entity_poly.pdbx_seq_one_letter_code
_entity_poly.pdbx_strand_id
1 'polypeptide(L)'
;DDLENAFPTFEKLVEDLTETIREHFHLSLPTEKPPQASKQRRKVFDSQNAQEVQKLYKWNRRRCIRNIASPSSTTCSVKKEAVFQHFSKIWGPSELEFPFPQRTIRIDHTSSSY
;
A
#
# COMPACT_ATOMS: atom_id res chain seq x y z
N ASP A 1 -4.44 3.20 65.25
CA ASP A 1 -3.01 3.34 64.88
C ASP A 1 -2.54 2.35 63.82
N ASP A 2 -3.18 1.18 63.62
CA ASP A 2 -2.70 0.19 62.63
C ASP A 2 -2.96 0.55 61.15
N LEU A 3 -3.91 1.45 60.85
CA LEU A 3 -4.21 1.86 59.47
C LEU A 3 -3.27 2.93 58.91
N GLU A 4 -2.69 3.79 59.75
CA GLU A 4 -1.76 4.84 59.28
C GLU A 4 -0.44 4.25 58.76
N ASN A 5 -0.05 3.08 59.26
CA ASN A 5 1.18 2.38 58.86
C ASN A 5 0.96 1.30 57.79
N ALA A 6 -0.29 0.99 57.43
CA ALA A 6 -0.59 -0.05 56.45
C ALA A 6 -0.12 0.32 55.03
N PHE A 7 -0.34 1.58 54.63
CA PHE A 7 0.07 2.08 53.31
C PHE A 7 1.60 2.18 53.16
N PRO A 8 2.35 2.78 54.11
CA PRO A 8 3.82 2.79 54.05
C PRO A 8 4.44 1.38 54.01
N THR A 9 3.84 0.43 54.72
CA THR A 9 4.30 -0.97 54.71
C THR A 9 4.03 -1.63 53.35
N PHE A 10 2.89 -1.34 52.74
CA PHE A 10 2.56 -1.81 51.40
C PHE A 10 3.50 -1.22 50.33
N GLU A 11 3.77 0.08 50.37
CA GLU A 11 4.71 0.73 49.44
C GLU A 11 6.09 0.09 49.51
N LYS A 12 6.59 -0.16 50.72
CA LYS A 12 7.87 -0.84 50.93
C LYS A 12 7.88 -2.26 50.37
N LEU A 13 6.80 -3.03 50.56
CA LEU A 13 6.68 -4.39 50.01
C LEU A 13 6.65 -4.38 48.47
N VAL A 14 6.00 -3.39 47.86
CA VAL A 14 5.99 -3.24 46.40
C VAL A 14 7.38 -2.89 45.89
N GLU A 15 8.09 -1.98 46.56
CA GLU A 15 9.45 -1.58 46.19
C GLU A 15 10.42 -2.77 46.27
N ASP A 16 10.44 -3.50 47.40
CA ASP A 16 11.27 -4.70 47.59
C ASP A 16 10.96 -5.77 46.52
N LEU A 17 9.68 -6.01 46.22
CA LEU A 17 9.28 -6.95 45.18
C LEU A 17 9.78 -6.51 43.79
N THR A 18 9.68 -5.22 43.45
CA THR A 18 10.13 -4.71 42.16
C THR A 18 11.65 -4.75 42.03
N GLU A 19 12.40 -4.53 43.10
CA GLU A 19 13.85 -4.64 43.13
C GLU A 19 14.29 -6.10 42.95
N THR A 20 13.64 -7.04 43.67
CA THR A 20 13.90 -8.47 43.51
C THR A 20 13.62 -8.93 42.07
N ILE A 21 12.51 -8.49 41.48
CA ILE A 21 12.17 -8.80 40.08
C ILE A 21 13.22 -8.19 39.13
N ARG A 22 13.69 -6.98 39.39
CA ARG A 22 14.68 -6.29 38.55
C ARG A 22 16.02 -7.04 38.53
N GLU A 23 16.48 -7.47 39.70
CA GLU A 23 17.72 -8.25 39.85
C GLU A 23 17.58 -9.63 39.21
N HIS A 24 16.46 -10.31 39.45
CA HIS A 24 16.31 -11.72 39.10
C HIS A 24 15.91 -11.96 37.63
N PHE A 25 15.25 -10.99 36.98
CA PHE A 25 14.77 -11.12 35.61
C PHE A 25 15.55 -10.30 34.58
N HIS A 26 16.58 -9.53 35.00
CA HIS A 26 17.30 -8.60 34.11
C HIS A 26 16.35 -7.82 33.20
N LEU A 27 15.20 -7.37 33.74
CA LEU A 27 14.23 -6.60 32.99
C LEU A 27 14.84 -5.24 32.75
N SER A 28 15.56 -5.13 31.64
CA SER A 28 15.94 -3.85 31.07
C SER A 28 14.63 -3.11 30.83
N LEU A 29 14.39 -2.04 31.59
CA LEU A 29 13.46 -1.00 31.16
C LEU A 29 13.77 -0.70 29.68
N PRO A 30 12.77 -0.48 28.81
CA PRO A 30 13.03 -0.08 27.44
C PRO A 30 13.86 1.20 27.46
N THR A 31 15.18 1.05 27.43
CA THR A 31 16.10 2.16 27.26
C THR A 31 15.77 2.69 25.88
N GLU A 32 15.40 3.97 25.81
CA GLU A 32 15.28 4.68 24.55
C GLU A 32 16.54 4.39 23.77
N LYS A 33 16.40 3.58 22.72
CA LYS A 33 17.53 3.14 21.92
C LYS A 33 18.24 4.42 21.49
N PRO A 34 19.57 4.53 21.69
CA PRO A 34 20.31 5.69 21.21
C PRO A 34 19.93 5.90 19.74
N PRO A 35 19.79 7.16 19.27
CA PRO A 35 19.29 7.45 17.93
C PRO A 35 20.06 6.59 16.94
N GLN A 36 19.37 5.57 16.39
CA GLN A 36 19.98 4.58 15.53
C GLN A 36 20.69 5.35 14.43
N ALA A 37 22.02 5.21 14.37
CA ALA A 37 22.84 5.71 13.28
C ALA A 37 22.08 5.50 11.98
N SER A 38 21.81 6.60 11.29
CA SER A 38 20.87 6.66 10.16
C SER A 38 21.09 5.43 9.28
N LYS A 39 20.07 4.57 9.21
CA LYS A 39 20.09 3.39 8.34
C LYS A 39 20.56 3.89 6.98
N GLN A 40 21.75 3.46 6.55
CA GLN A 40 22.35 3.87 5.29
C GLN A 40 21.25 3.94 4.25
N ARG A 41 21.03 5.13 3.69
CA ARG A 41 19.95 5.37 2.72
C ARG A 41 20.04 4.27 1.68
N ARG A 42 19.08 3.35 1.70
CA ARG A 42 19.05 2.25 0.73
C ARG A 42 19.02 2.92 -0.65
N LYS A 43 19.95 2.52 -1.52
CA LYS A 43 20.01 3.01 -2.89
C LYS A 43 18.60 2.99 -3.49
N VAL A 44 18.16 4.13 -4.00
CA VAL A 44 16.89 4.25 -4.71
C VAL A 44 16.99 3.37 -5.95
N PHE A 45 16.03 2.48 -6.14
CA PHE A 45 15.98 1.57 -7.27
C PHE A 45 15.48 2.31 -8.49
N ASP A 46 16.23 2.27 -9.59
CA ASP A 46 15.79 2.85 -10.86
C ASP A 46 15.06 1.79 -11.71
N SER A 47 13.78 2.01 -11.98
CA SER A 47 12.96 1.12 -12.81
C SER A 47 13.25 1.24 -14.31
N GLN A 48 13.93 2.30 -14.75
CA GLN A 48 14.28 2.51 -16.16
C GLN A 48 15.63 1.86 -16.53
N ASN A 49 16.45 1.50 -15.54
CA ASN A 49 17.72 0.82 -15.77
C ASN A 49 17.52 -0.71 -15.87
N ALA A 50 17.67 -1.24 -17.09
CA ALA A 50 17.49 -2.66 -17.37
C ALA A 50 18.41 -3.58 -16.55
N GLN A 51 19.65 -3.18 -16.26
CA GLN A 51 20.58 -4.01 -15.49
C GLN A 51 20.19 -4.11 -14.02
N GLU A 52 19.70 -3.01 -13.42
CA GLU A 52 19.21 -3.03 -12.04
C GLU A 52 17.93 -3.85 -11.92
N VAL A 53 17.02 -3.73 -12.90
CA VAL A 53 15.82 -4.56 -13.02
C VAL A 53 16.18 -6.04 -13.08
N GLN A 54 17.13 -6.43 -13.93
CA GLN A 54 17.55 -7.83 -14.05
C GLN A 54 18.15 -8.37 -12.75
N LYS A 55 19.04 -7.59 -12.11
CA LYS A 55 19.60 -7.95 -10.80
C LYS A 55 18.48 -8.12 -9.77
N LEU A 56 17.59 -7.13 -9.64
CA LEU A 56 16.50 -7.19 -8.66
C LEU A 56 15.51 -8.31 -8.96
N TYR A 57 15.25 -8.62 -10.23
CA TYR A 57 14.37 -9.72 -10.62
C TYR A 57 14.93 -11.07 -10.17
N LYS A 58 16.25 -11.28 -10.32
CA LYS A 58 16.93 -12.51 -9.91
C LYS A 58 16.92 -12.72 -8.39
N TRP A 59 17.14 -11.65 -7.62
CA TRP A 59 17.23 -11.73 -6.15
C TRP A 59 15.88 -11.58 -5.44
N ASN A 60 14.97 -10.77 -5.98
CA ASN A 60 13.68 -10.47 -5.37
C ASN A 60 12.62 -10.15 -6.44
N ARG A 61 12.17 -11.21 -7.11
CA ARG A 61 11.17 -11.15 -8.19
C ARG A 61 9.92 -10.35 -7.82
N ARG A 62 9.34 -10.60 -6.63
CA ARG A 62 8.09 -9.93 -6.20
C ARG A 62 8.29 -8.43 -6.05
N ARG A 63 9.40 -7.98 -5.47
CA ARG A 63 9.73 -6.56 -5.33
C ARG A 63 10.03 -5.93 -6.70
N CYS A 64 10.73 -6.62 -7.58
CA CYS A 64 11.01 -6.14 -8.94
C CYS A 64 9.72 -5.88 -9.71
N ILE A 65 8.83 -6.88 -9.76
CA ILE A 65 7.51 -6.75 -10.41
C ILE A 65 6.74 -5.59 -9.80
N ARG A 66 6.71 -5.43 -8.47
CA ARG A 66 6.02 -4.31 -7.84
C ARG A 66 6.57 -2.95 -8.27
N ASN A 67 7.88 -2.78 -8.37
CA ASN A 67 8.46 -1.49 -8.78
C ASN A 67 8.25 -1.19 -10.27
N ILE A 68 8.30 -2.19 -11.15
CA ILE A 68 8.08 -2.01 -12.60
C ILE A 68 6.59 -1.84 -12.90
N ALA A 69 5.75 -2.65 -12.25
CA ALA A 69 4.30 -2.66 -12.44
C ALA A 69 3.58 -1.66 -11.51
N SER A 70 4.30 -0.76 -10.84
CA SER A 70 3.73 0.45 -10.28
C SER A 70 3.92 1.60 -11.28
N PRO A 71 3.22 1.64 -12.43
CA PRO A 71 2.97 2.95 -12.99
C PRO A 71 2.05 3.66 -12.00
N SER A 72 2.38 4.90 -11.66
CA SER A 72 1.33 5.90 -11.53
C SER A 72 0.48 5.73 -12.79
N SER A 73 -0.69 5.11 -12.68
CA SER A 73 -1.59 4.94 -13.82
C SER A 73 -2.02 6.34 -14.22
N THR A 74 -1.27 6.95 -15.12
CA THR A 74 -1.65 8.23 -15.69
C THR A 74 -2.85 7.91 -16.56
N THR A 75 -4.04 8.25 -16.07
CA THR A 75 -5.27 8.18 -16.85
C THR A 75 -5.06 9.04 -18.09
N CYS A 76 -4.83 8.42 -19.24
CA CYS A 76 -4.78 9.16 -20.49
C CYS A 76 -6.21 9.39 -20.96
N SER A 77 -6.59 10.66 -21.11
CA SER A 77 -7.90 11.02 -21.65
C SER A 77 -7.86 10.89 -23.17
N VAL A 78 -8.09 9.67 -23.67
CA VAL A 78 -8.26 9.45 -25.11
C VAL A 78 -9.73 9.59 -25.46
N LYS A 79 -10.03 10.42 -26.46
CA LYS A 79 -11.41 10.57 -26.97
C LYS A 79 -11.85 9.24 -27.61
N LYS A 80 -13.06 8.78 -27.30
CA LYS A 80 -13.63 7.55 -27.87
C LYS A 80 -13.57 7.53 -29.40
N GLU A 81 -13.88 8.65 -30.05
CA GLU A 81 -13.76 8.82 -31.51
C GLU A 81 -12.35 8.50 -32.04
N ALA A 82 -11.30 8.95 -31.34
CA ALA A 82 -9.93 8.74 -31.79
C ALA A 82 -9.53 7.27 -31.72
N VAL A 83 -10.00 6.57 -30.67
CA VAL A 83 -9.82 5.11 -30.54
C VAL A 83 -10.56 4.39 -31.65
N PHE A 84 -11.84 4.73 -31.86
CA PHE A 84 -12.67 4.12 -32.89
C PHE A 84 -12.06 4.30 -34.27
N GLN A 85 -11.72 5.52 -34.69
CA GLN A 85 -11.10 5.80 -35.99
C GLN A 85 -9.79 5.03 -36.21
N HIS A 86 -8.95 4.94 -35.18
CA HIS A 86 -7.69 4.21 -35.27
C HIS A 86 -7.91 2.71 -35.53
N PHE A 87 -8.81 2.09 -34.77
CA PHE A 87 -9.11 0.67 -34.94
C PHE A 87 -9.95 0.39 -36.19
N SER A 88 -10.87 1.28 -36.58
CA SER A 88 -11.60 1.17 -37.85
C SER A 88 -10.67 1.30 -39.06
N LYS A 89 -9.57 2.04 -38.98
CA LYS A 89 -8.62 2.16 -40.09
C LYS A 89 -7.67 0.96 -40.18
N ILE A 90 -7.26 0.41 -39.03
CA ILE A 90 -6.26 -0.66 -38.97
C ILE A 90 -6.89 -2.05 -39.03
N TRP A 91 -8.07 -2.21 -38.43
CA TRP A 91 -8.79 -3.48 -38.28
C TRP A 91 -10.19 -3.46 -38.90
N GLY A 92 -10.64 -2.30 -39.41
CA GLY A 92 -11.92 -2.25 -40.10
C GLY A 92 -11.83 -2.94 -41.46
N PRO A 93 -12.93 -3.56 -41.92
CA PRO A 93 -12.99 -4.12 -43.24
C PRO A 93 -12.75 -2.99 -44.25
N SER A 94 -11.70 -3.13 -45.05
CA SER A 94 -11.56 -2.37 -46.29
C SER A 94 -12.82 -2.66 -47.10
N GLU A 95 -13.72 -1.69 -47.19
CA GLU A 95 -14.95 -1.77 -47.98
C GLU A 95 -15.96 -2.83 -47.51
N LEU A 96 -16.71 -2.57 -46.44
CA LEU A 96 -18.04 -3.18 -46.32
C LEU A 96 -19.08 -2.15 -45.87
N GLU A 97 -19.94 -1.80 -46.84
CA GLU A 97 -21.20 -1.10 -46.71
C GLU A 97 -22.12 -1.78 -45.68
N PHE A 98 -22.04 -1.43 -44.41
CA PHE A 98 -23.13 -1.76 -43.49
C PHE A 98 -23.42 -0.57 -42.57
N PRO A 99 -24.64 0.00 -42.60
CA PRO A 99 -25.00 1.09 -41.73
C PRO A 99 -25.01 0.58 -40.28
N PHE A 100 -24.34 1.32 -39.40
CA PHE A 100 -24.34 1.06 -37.96
C PHE A 100 -25.78 0.85 -37.45
N PRO A 101 -26.08 -0.21 -36.68
CA PRO A 101 -27.37 -0.32 -36.03
C PRO A 101 -27.44 0.77 -34.95
N GLN A 102 -28.20 1.83 -35.23
CA GLN A 102 -28.62 2.79 -34.22
C GLN A 102 -29.53 2.06 -33.23
N ARG A 103 -28.96 1.44 -32.21
CA ARG A 103 -29.73 1.01 -31.04
C ARG A 103 -30.14 2.26 -30.27
N THR A 104 -31.27 2.83 -30.66
CA THR A 104 -32.00 3.80 -29.84
C THR A 104 -32.53 3.03 -28.63
N ILE A 105 -31.86 3.17 -27.49
CA ILE A 105 -32.37 2.65 -26.22
C ILE A 105 -33.53 3.57 -25.82
N ARG A 106 -34.76 3.12 -26.03
CA ARG A 106 -35.93 3.76 -25.42
C ARG A 106 -35.96 3.34 -23.95
N ILE A 107 -35.77 4.32 -23.07
CA ILE A 107 -35.99 4.15 -21.63
C ILE A 107 -37.44 4.54 -21.39
N ASP A 108 -38.32 3.54 -21.25
CA ASP A 108 -39.70 3.79 -20.86
C ASP A 108 -39.73 4.08 -19.35
N HIS A 109 -40.02 5.34 -19.01
CA HIS A 109 -40.26 5.74 -17.62
C HIS A 109 -41.65 5.24 -17.21
N THR A 110 -41.72 4.09 -16.55
CA THR A 110 -42.95 3.66 -15.88
C THR A 110 -43.13 4.49 -14.60
N SER A 111 -43.86 5.59 -14.72
CA SER A 111 -44.51 6.26 -13.60
C SER A 111 -45.58 5.32 -13.04
N SER A 112 -45.25 4.53 -12.01
CA SER A 112 -46.25 3.82 -11.21
C SER A 112 -46.50 4.63 -9.94
N SER A 113 -47.56 5.44 -9.98
CA SER A 113 -48.15 6.07 -8.80
C SER A 113 -49.30 5.18 -8.34
N TYR A 114 -49.18 4.59 -7.15
CA TYR A 114 -50.25 4.20 -6.23
C TYR A 114 -49.65 3.97 -4.84
#